data_AF-A0A3D4Q7Z1-F1
#
_entry.id   AF-A0A3D4Q7Z1-F1
#
_cell.length_a   1.000
_cell.length_b   1.000
_cell.length_c   1.000
_cell.angle_alpha   90.00
_cell.angle_beta   90.00
_cell.angle_gamma   90.00
#
_symmetry.space_group_name_H-M   'P 1'
#
loop_
_entity.id
_entity.type
_entity.pdbx_description
1 polymer ?
#
loop_
_entity_poly.entity_id
_entity_poly.type
_entity_poly.pdbx_seq_one_letter_code
_entity_poly.pdbx_strand_id
1 'polypeptide(L)'
;MNVIYLSLEKFGIGNIGLAIIIFTLVMRILLFPTSLNQQKSSRMMQIMQPELKAIQDKYKNKTDNASMMAQQEEMKAVYEKYGTSMTGGCLPLLLQMPIIFALYRIIMNIPAYVPHVYTIYENVLTAIGGSSAAQKLVDFATNNNMKSILTQLHNLGIGENVSYTADQIGNFIIDFLYKLNPSQWTALQGVFTNPNATAAIQKAAEESAHINNFLGINLSTAPSALGFVPNVYWIIPILAGVLQYLSAKLMSTQNAAMADGNDQS
;
A
#
# COMPACT_ATOMS: atom_id res chain seq x y z
N MET A 1 4.37 1.43 -12.97
CA MET A 1 4.85 0.18 -12.36
C MET A 1 5.62 -0.65 -13.39
N ASN A 2 4.99 -1.07 -14.50
CA ASN A 2 5.63 -1.87 -15.55
C ASN A 2 7.04 -1.41 -15.96
N VAL A 3 7.23 -0.11 -16.26
CA VAL A 3 8.55 0.44 -16.63
C VAL A 3 9.61 0.23 -15.55
N ILE A 4 9.25 0.39 -14.28
CA ILE A 4 10.17 0.19 -13.15
C ILE A 4 10.52 -1.29 -13.02
N TYR A 5 9.53 -2.17 -13.14
CA TYR A 5 9.73 -3.61 -13.08
C TYR A 5 10.64 -4.12 -14.21
N LEU A 6 10.36 -3.74 -15.46
CA LEU A 6 11.20 -4.10 -16.61
C LEU A 6 12.62 -3.54 -16.50
N SER A 7 12.79 -2.35 -15.89
CA SER A 7 14.12 -1.79 -15.64
C SER A 7 14.88 -2.63 -14.63
N LEU A 8 14.24 -3.04 -13.54
CA LEU A 8 14.83 -3.92 -12.53
C LEU A 8 15.16 -5.31 -13.07
N GLU A 9 14.29 -5.88 -13.90
CA GLU A 9 14.49 -7.16 -14.55
C GLU A 9 15.72 -7.14 -15.47
N LYS A 10 15.95 -6.07 -16.22
CA LYS A 10 17.18 -5.88 -17.02
C LYS A 10 18.47 -5.91 -16.20
N PHE A 11 18.40 -5.52 -14.93
CA PHE A 11 19.52 -5.60 -13.99
C PHE A 11 19.57 -6.95 -13.24
N GLY A 12 18.72 -7.91 -13.58
CA GLY A 12 18.64 -9.23 -12.94
C GLY A 12 17.92 -9.24 -11.60
N ILE A 13 17.16 -8.19 -11.26
CA ILE A 13 16.53 -8.00 -9.95
C ILE A 13 15.00 -7.86 -10.12
N GLY A 14 14.38 -8.78 -10.86
CA GLY A 14 12.93 -8.81 -11.14
C GLY A 14 12.06 -9.07 -9.91
N ASN A 15 12.00 -8.08 -9.00
CA ASN A 15 11.43 -8.19 -7.67
C ASN A 15 10.33 -7.13 -7.45
N ILE A 16 9.12 -7.58 -7.12
CA ILE A 16 7.97 -6.67 -6.93
C ILE A 16 8.17 -5.73 -5.73
N GLY A 17 8.74 -6.22 -4.62
CA GLY A 17 9.00 -5.41 -3.43
C GLY A 17 9.94 -4.25 -3.73
N LEU A 18 11.02 -4.50 -4.48
CA LEU A 18 11.93 -3.45 -4.92
C LEU A 18 11.27 -2.48 -5.92
N ALA A 19 10.43 -2.98 -6.83
CA ALA A 19 9.69 -2.13 -7.75
C ALA A 19 8.78 -1.14 -7.00
N ILE A 20 8.12 -1.58 -5.92
CA ILE A 20 7.27 -0.73 -5.07
C ILE A 20 8.12 0.33 -4.34
N ILE A 21 9.29 -0.04 -3.83
CA ILE A 21 10.20 0.91 -3.17
C ILE A 21 10.65 2.00 -4.13
N ILE A 22 11.11 1.62 -5.33
CA ILE A 22 11.54 2.58 -6.35
C ILE A 22 10.38 3.47 -6.78
N PHE A 23 9.19 2.91 -6.99
CA PHE A 23 8.00 3.69 -7.29
C PHE A 23 7.74 4.75 -6.21
N THR A 24 7.84 4.34 -4.94
CA THR A 24 7.65 5.25 -3.79
C THR A 24 8.69 6.36 -3.78
N LEU A 25 9.96 6.07 -4.08
CA LEU A 25 11.03 7.06 -4.18
C LEU A 25 10.78 8.06 -5.32
N VAL A 26 10.39 7.58 -6.50
CA VAL A 26 10.05 8.43 -7.65
C VAL A 26 8.90 9.36 -7.30
N MET A 27 7.82 8.83 -6.73
CA MET A 27 6.68 9.64 -6.29
C MET A 27 7.09 10.65 -5.22
N ARG A 28 7.93 10.28 -4.25
CA ARG A 28 8.46 11.22 -3.25
C ARG A 28 9.25 12.35 -3.88
N ILE A 29 10.07 12.08 -4.89
CA ILE A 29 10.84 13.11 -5.60
C ILE A 29 9.92 14.05 -6.36
N LEU A 30 8.90 13.52 -7.05
CA LEU A 30 7.91 14.33 -7.78
C LEU A 30 7.08 15.22 -6.84
N LEU A 31 6.72 14.72 -5.66
CA LEU A 31 5.93 15.45 -4.67
C LEU A 31 6.77 16.29 -3.70
N PHE A 32 8.10 16.13 -3.71
CA PHE A 32 9.04 16.86 -2.88
C PHE A 32 8.83 18.38 -2.88
N PRO A 33 8.69 19.08 -4.03
CA PRO A 33 8.45 20.52 -4.03
C PRO A 33 7.15 20.90 -3.30
N THR A 34 6.09 20.11 -3.46
CA THR A 34 4.82 20.31 -2.75
C THR A 34 4.97 20.10 -1.24
N SER A 35 5.72 19.06 -0.84
CA SER A 35 6.03 18.79 0.57
C SER A 35 6.89 19.88 1.22
N LEU A 36 7.75 20.57 0.48
CA LEU A 36 8.50 21.72 0.98
C LEU A 36 7.59 22.91 1.31
N ASN A 37 6.60 23.19 0.45
CA ASN A 37 5.62 24.26 0.70
C ASN A 37 4.78 23.97 1.95
N GLN A 38 4.44 22.70 2.19
CA GLN A 38 3.72 22.28 3.38
C GLN A 38 4.56 22.44 4.64
N GLN A 39 5.84 22.06 4.60
CA GLN A 39 6.76 22.28 5.74
C GLN A 39 6.87 23.76 6.12
N LYS A 40 6.91 24.66 5.13
CA LYS A 40 6.86 26.11 5.37
C LYS A 40 5.57 26.52 6.07
N SER A 41 4.41 26.02 5.62
CA SER A 41 3.11 26.30 6.25
C SER A 41 3.03 25.77 7.68
N SER A 42 3.55 24.55 7.94
CA SER A 42 3.60 23.97 9.28
C SER A 42 4.49 24.78 10.22
N ARG A 43 5.62 25.31 9.73
CA ARG A 43 6.48 26.20 10.52
C ARG A 43 5.76 27.49 10.89
N MET A 44 5.03 28.10 9.96
CA MET A 44 4.25 29.31 10.24
C MET A 44 3.14 29.04 11.27
N MET A 45 2.52 27.86 11.22
CA MET A 45 1.53 27.44 12.22
C MET A 45 2.11 27.32 13.63
N GLN A 46 3.39 26.97 13.76
CA GLN A 46 4.08 26.95 15.06
C GLN A 46 4.32 28.37 15.59
N ILE A 47 4.70 29.30 14.72
CA ILE A 47 4.92 30.72 15.08
C ILE A 47 3.62 31.38 15.54
N MET A 48 2.48 31.08 14.90
CA MET A 48 1.18 31.63 15.32
C MET A 48 0.56 30.93 16.55
N GLN A 49 1.04 29.73 16.91
CA GLN A 49 0.48 28.93 18.00
C GLN A 49 0.31 29.71 19.32
N PRO A 50 1.26 30.53 19.79
CA PRO A 50 1.08 31.36 20.99
C PRO A 50 -0.05 32.39 20.85
N GLU A 51 -0.16 33.10 19.71
CA GLU A 51 -1.25 34.07 19.47
C GLU A 51 -2.62 33.36 19.42
N LEU A 52 -2.71 32.22 18.74
CA LEU A 52 -3.92 31.41 18.71
C LEU A 52 -4.30 30.89 20.09
N LYS A 53 -3.33 30.53 20.94
CA LYS A 53 -3.57 30.07 22.31
C LYS A 53 -4.09 31.20 23.19
N ALA A 54 -3.55 32.41 23.06
CA ALA A 54 -4.05 33.58 23.77
C ALA A 54 -5.52 33.89 23.42
N ILE A 55 -5.89 33.78 22.15
CA ILE A 55 -7.29 33.89 21.70
C ILE A 55 -8.12 32.76 22.30
N GLN A 56 -7.66 31.51 22.25
CA GLN A 56 -8.39 30.39 22.86
C GLN A 56 -8.63 30.60 24.35
N ASP A 57 -7.64 31.08 25.10
CA ASP A 57 -7.75 31.36 26.53
C ASP A 57 -8.70 32.53 26.82
N LYS A 58 -8.73 33.57 25.98
CA LYS A 58 -9.67 34.70 26.07
C LYS A 58 -11.14 34.29 25.95
N TYR A 59 -11.44 33.21 25.22
CA TYR A 59 -12.81 32.74 24.95
C TYR A 59 -13.15 31.39 25.61
N LYS A 60 -12.24 30.77 26.35
CA LYS A 60 -12.34 29.39 26.90
C LYS A 60 -13.63 29.04 27.67
N ASN A 61 -14.23 30.03 28.33
CA ASN A 61 -15.44 29.84 29.15
C ASN A 61 -16.71 30.44 28.51
N LYS A 62 -16.63 30.87 27.25
CA LYS A 62 -17.75 31.48 26.52
C LYS A 62 -18.30 30.47 25.52
N THR A 63 -19.56 30.07 25.68
CA THR A 63 -20.24 29.08 24.83
C THR A 63 -21.38 29.69 24.00
N ASP A 64 -21.62 31.00 24.13
CA ASP A 64 -22.59 31.71 23.32
C ASP A 64 -22.14 31.80 21.86
N ASN A 65 -23.11 31.75 20.95
CA ASN A 65 -22.85 31.72 19.50
C ASN A 65 -22.09 32.98 19.03
N ALA A 66 -22.36 34.13 19.64
CA ALA A 66 -21.66 35.37 19.33
C ALA A 66 -20.16 35.29 19.69
N SER A 67 -19.82 34.75 20.86
CA SER A 67 -18.44 34.55 21.29
C SER A 67 -17.70 33.52 20.44
N MET A 68 -18.38 32.47 19.99
CA MET A 68 -17.80 31.49 19.05
C MET A 68 -17.51 32.11 17.68
N MET A 69 -18.40 32.95 17.15
CA MET A 69 -18.17 33.68 15.90
C MET A 69 -17.00 34.67 16.05
N ALA A 70 -16.97 35.44 17.13
CA ALA A 70 -15.88 36.38 17.42
C ALA A 70 -14.53 35.67 17.57
N GLN A 71 -14.49 34.51 18.22
CA GLN A 71 -13.29 33.69 18.31
C GLN A 71 -12.79 33.25 16.93
N GLN A 72 -13.69 32.77 16.06
CA GLN A 72 -13.32 32.34 14.70
C GLN A 72 -12.79 33.51 13.87
N GLU A 73 -13.39 34.70 14.00
CA GLU A 73 -12.95 35.92 13.31
C GLU A 73 -11.57 36.39 13.77
N GLU A 74 -11.32 36.42 15.09
CA GLU A 74 -10.00 36.75 15.64
C GLU A 74 -8.93 35.73 15.22
N MET A 75 -9.25 34.44 15.24
CA MET A 75 -8.35 33.41 14.73
C MET A 75 -8.06 33.61 13.24
N LYS A 76 -9.08 33.92 12.43
CA LYS A 76 -8.93 34.17 11.00
C LYS A 76 -8.04 35.38 10.72
N ALA A 77 -8.19 36.46 11.48
CA ALA A 77 -7.31 37.63 11.37
C ALA A 77 -5.84 37.29 11.65
N VAL A 78 -5.56 36.40 12.61
CA VAL A 78 -4.20 35.88 12.84
C VAL A 78 -3.71 35.08 11.63
N TYR A 79 -4.52 34.18 11.08
CA TYR A 79 -4.13 33.42 9.87
C TYR A 79 -3.81 34.35 8.68
N GLU A 80 -4.62 35.39 8.47
CA GLU A 80 -4.42 36.39 7.42
C GLU A 80 -3.16 37.26 7.65
N LYS A 81 -2.91 37.68 8.90
CA LYS A 81 -1.69 38.41 9.31
C LYS A 81 -0.42 37.65 8.93
N TYR A 82 -0.42 36.33 9.08
CA TYR A 82 0.72 35.48 8.74
C TYR A 82 0.69 34.93 7.31
N GLY A 83 -0.31 35.30 6.50
CA GLY A 83 -0.44 34.90 5.10
C GLY A 83 -0.67 33.39 4.92
N THR A 84 -1.33 32.75 5.88
CA THR A 84 -1.58 31.30 5.88
C THR A 84 -3.07 30.98 5.99
N SER A 85 -3.45 29.74 5.70
CA SER A 85 -4.83 29.26 5.87
C SER A 85 -4.88 28.05 6.78
N MET A 86 -6.01 27.86 7.47
CA MET A 86 -6.27 26.67 8.27
C MET A 86 -6.28 25.37 7.44
N THR A 87 -6.52 25.48 6.13
CA THR A 87 -6.63 24.35 5.19
C THR A 87 -5.28 23.91 4.59
N GLY A 88 -4.21 24.70 4.75
CA GLY A 88 -2.89 24.39 4.18
C GLY A 88 -2.29 23.07 4.69
N GLY A 89 -2.68 22.63 5.89
CA GLY A 89 -2.12 21.44 6.54
C GLY A 89 -2.66 20.09 6.03
N CYS A 90 -3.88 20.03 5.46
CA CYS A 90 -4.49 18.77 5.03
C CYS A 90 -4.31 18.44 3.54
N LEU A 91 -3.83 19.41 2.74
CA LEU A 91 -3.54 19.25 1.32
C LEU A 91 -2.63 18.06 0.97
N PRO A 92 -1.53 17.75 1.71
CA PRO A 92 -0.73 16.56 1.43
C PRO A 92 -1.51 15.27 1.53
N LEU A 93 -2.33 15.13 2.56
CA LEU A 93 -3.11 13.93 2.78
C LEU A 93 -4.09 13.74 1.62
N LEU A 94 -4.77 14.81 1.23
CA LEU A 94 -5.72 14.78 0.11
C LEU A 94 -5.05 14.39 -1.21
N LEU A 95 -3.84 14.89 -1.47
CA LEU A 95 -3.08 14.56 -2.67
C LEU A 95 -2.46 13.15 -2.63
N GLN A 96 -2.11 12.66 -1.44
CA GLN A 96 -1.52 11.34 -1.24
C GLN A 96 -2.58 10.22 -1.32
N MET A 97 -3.81 10.46 -0.89
CA MET A 97 -4.89 9.46 -0.86
C MET A 97 -5.12 8.78 -2.23
N PRO A 98 -5.27 9.52 -3.35
CA PRO A 98 -5.38 8.92 -4.69
C PRO A 98 -4.22 7.99 -5.04
N ILE A 99 -2.99 8.36 -4.65
CA ILE A 99 -1.78 7.58 -4.94
C ILE A 99 -1.80 6.27 -4.17
N ILE A 100 -2.22 6.30 -2.89
CA ILE A 100 -2.37 5.10 -2.07
C ILE A 100 -3.44 4.17 -2.66
N PHE A 101 -4.61 4.70 -3.06
CA PHE A 101 -5.66 3.89 -3.67
C PHE A 101 -5.24 3.27 -5.00
N ALA A 102 -4.51 4.02 -5.83
CA ALA A 102 -3.94 3.51 -7.07
C ALA A 102 -2.94 2.37 -6.82
N LEU A 103 -2.01 2.58 -5.87
CA LEU A 103 -1.05 1.56 -5.47
C LEU A 103 -1.71 0.30 -4.90
N TYR A 104 -2.70 0.47 -4.04
CA TYR A 104 -3.45 -0.64 -3.46
C TYR A 104 -4.09 -1.50 -4.56
N ARG A 105 -4.72 -0.88 -5.55
CA ARG A 105 -5.34 -1.60 -6.68
C ARG A 105 -4.31 -2.33 -7.54
N ILE A 106 -3.14 -1.72 -7.76
CA ILE A 106 -2.04 -2.34 -8.49
C ILE A 106 -1.50 -3.55 -7.73
N ILE A 107 -1.21 -3.43 -6.44
CA ILE A 107 -0.67 -4.52 -5.61
C ILE A 107 -1.62 -5.71 -5.56
N MET A 108 -2.94 -5.45 -5.50
CA MET A 108 -3.93 -6.51 -5.46
C MET A 108 -4.11 -7.26 -6.78
N ASN A 109 -3.73 -6.65 -7.91
CA ASN A 109 -3.91 -7.19 -9.26
C ASN A 109 -2.66 -6.96 -10.12
N ILE A 110 -1.48 -7.32 -9.61
CA ILE A 110 -0.20 -7.06 -10.30
C ILE A 110 -0.16 -7.63 -11.73
N PRO A 111 -0.67 -8.86 -12.00
CA PRO A 111 -0.70 -9.39 -13.36
C PRO A 111 -1.36 -8.43 -14.36
N ALA A 112 -2.42 -7.72 -13.97
CA ALA A 112 -3.11 -6.76 -14.86
C ALA A 112 -2.27 -5.52 -15.23
N TYR A 113 -1.24 -5.18 -14.43
CA TYR A 113 -0.43 -3.98 -14.63
C TYR A 113 1.04 -4.28 -15.00
N VAL A 114 1.45 -5.55 -14.94
CA VAL A 114 2.80 -6.02 -15.26
C VAL A 114 2.68 -7.23 -16.21
N PRO A 115 2.73 -6.99 -17.53
CA PRO A 115 2.55 -8.05 -18.53
C PRO A 115 3.50 -9.24 -18.36
N HIS A 116 4.74 -9.01 -17.92
CA HIS A 116 5.67 -10.11 -17.65
C HIS A 116 5.12 -11.07 -16.57
N VAL A 117 4.62 -10.52 -15.45
CA VAL A 117 3.99 -11.31 -14.38
C VAL A 117 2.75 -12.03 -14.89
N TYR A 118 1.96 -11.40 -15.77
CA TYR A 118 0.81 -12.04 -16.43
C TYR A 118 1.22 -13.30 -17.21
N THR A 119 2.23 -13.21 -18.07
CA THR A 119 2.64 -14.31 -18.95
C THR A 119 3.07 -15.57 -18.19
N ILE A 120 3.61 -15.42 -16.98
CA ILE A 120 4.00 -16.53 -16.11
C ILE A 120 2.77 -17.40 -15.77
N TYR A 121 1.68 -16.76 -15.34
CA TYR A 121 0.45 -17.45 -14.97
C TYR A 121 -0.42 -17.81 -16.17
N GLU A 122 -0.32 -17.07 -17.27
CA GLU A 122 -0.96 -17.42 -18.54
C GLU A 122 -0.47 -18.78 -19.04
N ASN A 123 0.83 -19.06 -18.95
CA ASN A 123 1.39 -20.37 -19.31
C ASN A 123 0.76 -21.51 -18.49
N VAL A 124 0.50 -21.27 -17.20
CA VAL A 124 -0.20 -22.23 -16.34
C VAL A 124 -1.65 -22.37 -16.78
N LEU A 125 -2.37 -21.26 -16.99
CA LEU A 125 -3.76 -21.23 -17.45
C LEU A 125 -3.93 -22.07 -18.72
N THR A 126 -3.08 -21.89 -19.72
CA THR A 126 -3.12 -22.67 -20.97
C THR A 126 -2.85 -24.15 -20.69
N ALA A 127 -1.85 -24.48 -19.86
CA ALA A 127 -1.46 -25.86 -19.58
C ALA A 127 -2.51 -26.65 -18.77
N ILE A 128 -3.31 -25.98 -17.93
CA ILE A 128 -4.35 -26.62 -17.11
C ILE A 128 -5.72 -26.75 -17.83
N GLY A 129 -5.84 -26.25 -19.06
CA GLY A 129 -7.08 -26.33 -19.86
C GLY A 129 -7.90 -25.04 -19.95
N GLY A 130 -7.31 -23.89 -19.64
CA GLY A 130 -7.93 -22.57 -19.78
C GLY A 130 -9.10 -22.37 -18.81
N SER A 131 -10.15 -21.71 -19.28
CA SER A 131 -11.35 -21.40 -18.49
C SER A 131 -12.06 -22.66 -17.94
N SER A 132 -11.91 -23.81 -18.59
CA SER A 132 -12.50 -25.08 -18.12
C SER A 132 -11.93 -25.58 -16.79
N ALA A 133 -10.73 -25.11 -16.41
CA ALA A 133 -10.09 -25.47 -15.14
C ALA A 133 -10.69 -24.75 -13.92
N ALA A 134 -11.54 -23.74 -14.13
CA ALA A 134 -12.07 -22.87 -13.08
C ALA A 134 -12.72 -23.66 -11.93
N GLN A 135 -13.60 -24.60 -12.25
CA GLN A 135 -14.31 -25.38 -11.21
C GLN A 135 -13.33 -26.21 -10.37
N LYS A 136 -12.34 -26.86 -11.00
CA LYS A 136 -11.32 -27.63 -10.29
C LYS A 136 -10.50 -26.76 -9.34
N LEU A 137 -10.21 -25.52 -9.74
CA LEU A 137 -9.49 -24.55 -8.89
C LEU A 137 -10.36 -24.05 -7.73
N VAL A 138 -11.65 -23.84 -7.95
CA VAL A 138 -12.61 -23.52 -6.89
C VAL A 138 -12.70 -24.65 -5.87
N ASP A 139 -12.78 -25.90 -6.33
CA ASP A 139 -12.82 -27.08 -5.46
C ASP A 139 -11.52 -27.21 -4.67
N PHE A 140 -10.37 -27.06 -5.32
CA PHE A 140 -9.05 -27.02 -4.68
C PHE A 140 -8.98 -25.96 -3.58
N ALA A 141 -9.38 -24.72 -3.89
CA ALA A 141 -9.35 -23.63 -2.94
C ALA A 141 -10.29 -23.87 -1.75
N THR A 142 -11.47 -24.44 -2.00
CA THR A 142 -12.44 -24.79 -0.95
C THR A 142 -11.88 -25.86 -0.02
N ASN A 143 -11.29 -26.91 -0.57
CA ASN A 143 -10.71 -28.03 0.18
C ASN A 143 -9.46 -27.62 0.98
N ASN A 144 -8.76 -26.57 0.55
CA ASN A 144 -7.57 -26.03 1.24
C ASN A 144 -7.87 -24.82 2.14
N ASN A 145 -9.15 -24.59 2.49
CA ASN A 145 -9.58 -23.48 3.36
C ASN A 145 -9.17 -22.08 2.86
N MET A 146 -9.05 -21.89 1.54
CA MET A 146 -8.61 -20.63 0.92
C MET A 146 -9.76 -19.65 0.69
N LYS A 147 -10.70 -19.57 1.64
CA LYS A 147 -11.93 -18.78 1.52
C LYS A 147 -11.64 -17.29 1.24
N SER A 148 -10.60 -16.72 1.85
CA SER A 148 -10.22 -15.32 1.62
C SER A 148 -9.79 -15.03 0.18
N ILE A 149 -9.14 -15.98 -0.49
CA ILE A 149 -8.71 -15.86 -1.90
C ILE A 149 -9.94 -16.02 -2.81
N LEU A 150 -10.83 -16.96 -2.48
CA LEU A 150 -12.11 -17.15 -3.19
C LEU A 150 -13.05 -15.94 -3.06
N THR A 151 -13.16 -15.34 -1.89
CA THR A 151 -14.00 -14.15 -1.68
C THR A 151 -13.45 -12.95 -2.44
N GLN A 152 -12.13 -12.84 -2.61
CA GLN A 152 -11.53 -11.79 -3.45
C GLN A 152 -11.83 -11.99 -4.95
N LEU A 153 -12.02 -13.23 -5.40
CA LEU A 153 -12.54 -13.53 -6.74
C LEU A 153 -14.06 -13.26 -6.83
N HIS A 154 -14.82 -13.55 -5.78
CA HIS A 154 -16.25 -13.22 -5.67
C HIS A 154 -16.53 -11.70 -5.69
N ASN A 155 -15.70 -10.88 -5.02
CA ASN A 155 -15.85 -9.42 -5.01
C ASN A 155 -15.50 -8.75 -6.35
N LEU A 156 -15.03 -9.52 -7.34
CA LEU A 156 -14.89 -9.12 -8.74
C LEU A 156 -16.04 -9.64 -9.63
N GLY A 157 -17.06 -10.26 -9.01
CA GLY A 157 -18.38 -10.53 -9.60
C GLY A 157 -18.87 -11.99 -9.51
N ILE A 158 -18.05 -12.98 -9.17
CA ILE A 158 -18.55 -14.36 -9.09
C ILE A 158 -19.52 -14.44 -7.89
N GLY A 159 -20.79 -14.73 -8.11
CA GLY A 159 -21.82 -14.79 -7.05
C GLY A 159 -23.13 -14.06 -7.35
N GLU A 160 -23.16 -13.20 -8.37
CA GLU A 160 -24.41 -12.79 -9.00
C GLU A 160 -24.75 -13.73 -10.17
N ASN A 161 -26.00 -13.75 -10.63
CA ASN A 161 -26.45 -14.48 -11.84
C ASN A 161 -25.83 -13.88 -13.13
N VAL A 162 -24.51 -13.71 -13.14
CA VAL A 162 -23.73 -13.06 -14.18
C VAL A 162 -22.90 -14.14 -14.85
N SER A 163 -23.13 -14.32 -16.15
CA SER A 163 -22.31 -15.21 -16.98
C SER A 163 -21.00 -14.50 -17.34
N TYR A 164 -19.88 -15.15 -17.07
CA TYR A 164 -18.54 -14.65 -17.41
C TYR A 164 -18.08 -15.17 -18.76
N THR A 165 -17.41 -14.31 -19.54
CA THR A 165 -16.70 -14.72 -20.76
C THR A 165 -15.48 -15.57 -20.42
N ALA A 166 -14.98 -16.35 -21.39
CA ALA A 166 -13.80 -17.18 -21.20
C ALA A 166 -12.56 -16.36 -20.78
N ASP A 167 -12.40 -15.17 -21.34
CA ASP A 167 -11.29 -14.26 -21.03
C ASP A 167 -11.36 -13.73 -19.60
N GLN A 168 -12.56 -13.39 -19.12
CA GLN A 168 -12.78 -12.96 -17.74
C GLN A 168 -12.44 -14.08 -16.75
N ILE A 169 -12.88 -15.31 -17.06
CA ILE A 169 -12.54 -16.49 -16.25
C ILE A 169 -11.03 -16.72 -16.25
N GLY A 170 -10.37 -16.57 -17.39
CA GLY A 170 -8.91 -16.67 -17.50
C GLY A 170 -8.19 -15.66 -16.59
N ASN A 171 -8.63 -14.40 -16.59
CA ASN A 171 -8.05 -13.37 -15.72
C ASN A 171 -8.26 -13.69 -14.23
N PHE A 172 -9.44 -14.19 -13.85
CA PHE A 172 -9.71 -14.63 -12.47
C PHE A 172 -8.81 -15.79 -12.05
N ILE A 173 -8.54 -16.74 -12.94
CA ILE A 173 -7.61 -17.83 -12.68
C ILE A 173 -6.19 -17.29 -12.51
N ILE A 174 -5.74 -16.35 -13.35
CA ILE A 174 -4.42 -15.73 -13.23
C ILE A 174 -4.29 -14.99 -11.89
N ASP A 175 -5.30 -14.22 -11.50
CA ASP A 175 -5.31 -13.51 -10.22
C ASP A 175 -5.32 -14.47 -9.02
N PHE A 176 -5.99 -15.62 -9.15
CA PHE A 176 -5.96 -16.70 -8.17
C PHE A 176 -4.55 -17.27 -8.01
N LEU A 177 -3.93 -17.66 -9.13
CA LEU A 177 -2.60 -18.27 -9.18
C LEU A 177 -1.55 -17.32 -8.58
N TYR A 178 -1.61 -16.03 -8.92
CA TYR A 178 -0.71 -15.01 -8.39
C TYR A 178 -0.72 -14.93 -6.85
N LYS A 179 -1.86 -15.23 -6.21
CA LYS A 179 -2.03 -15.14 -4.75
C LYS A 179 -1.59 -16.38 -3.98
N LEU A 180 -1.19 -17.44 -4.67
CA LEU A 180 -0.77 -18.68 -4.03
C LEU A 180 0.59 -18.53 -3.35
N ASN A 181 0.67 -19.00 -2.11
CA ASN A 181 1.93 -19.11 -1.37
C ASN A 181 2.67 -20.42 -1.72
N PRO A 182 3.94 -20.61 -1.29
CA PRO A 182 4.72 -21.80 -1.64
C PRO A 182 4.06 -23.15 -1.26
N SER A 183 3.42 -23.23 -0.09
CA SER A 183 2.71 -24.45 0.33
C SER A 183 1.48 -24.76 -0.55
N GLN A 184 0.76 -23.72 -0.99
CA GLN A 184 -0.41 -23.86 -1.86
C GLN A 184 -0.01 -24.22 -3.29
N TRP A 185 1.11 -23.68 -3.79
CA TRP A 185 1.71 -24.12 -5.06
C TRP A 185 2.04 -25.61 -5.04
N THR A 186 2.62 -26.09 -3.94
CA THR A 186 2.94 -27.51 -3.76
C THR A 186 1.66 -28.36 -3.76
N ALA A 187 0.61 -27.91 -3.07
CA ALA A 187 -0.67 -28.62 -3.06
C ALA A 187 -1.36 -28.62 -4.43
N LEU A 188 -1.23 -27.54 -5.21
CA LEU A 188 -1.83 -27.41 -6.54
C LEU A 188 -1.25 -28.42 -7.54
N GLN A 189 0.05 -28.75 -7.43
CA GLN A 189 0.68 -29.76 -8.28
C GLN A 189 -0.02 -31.13 -8.17
N GLY A 190 -0.59 -31.45 -7.01
CA GLY A 190 -1.34 -32.70 -6.80
C GLY A 190 -2.71 -32.76 -7.48
N VAL A 191 -3.24 -31.62 -7.96
CA VAL A 191 -4.57 -31.53 -8.62
C VAL A 191 -4.48 -31.87 -10.11
N PHE A 192 -3.37 -31.50 -10.75
CA PHE A 192 -3.18 -31.66 -12.19
C PHE A 192 -2.09 -32.72 -12.46
N THR A 193 -2.52 -33.87 -13.00
CA THR A 193 -1.64 -35.02 -13.26
C THR A 193 -1.03 -35.03 -14.67
N ASN A 194 -1.40 -34.08 -15.53
CA ASN A 194 -0.83 -33.97 -16.89
C ASN A 194 0.60 -33.41 -16.80
N PRO A 195 1.61 -34.05 -17.43
CA PRO A 195 3.00 -33.60 -17.42
C PRO A 195 3.22 -32.13 -17.81
N ASN A 196 2.47 -31.63 -18.81
CA ASN A 196 2.58 -30.25 -19.27
C ASN A 196 2.08 -29.26 -18.20
N ALA A 197 0.98 -29.60 -17.53
CA ALA A 197 0.42 -28.79 -16.45
C ALA A 197 1.37 -28.78 -15.24
N THR A 198 1.88 -29.94 -14.84
CA THR A 198 2.81 -30.05 -13.71
C THR A 198 4.09 -29.24 -13.95
N ALA A 199 4.67 -29.31 -15.16
CA ALA A 199 5.85 -28.53 -15.52
C ALA A 199 5.59 -27.02 -15.50
N ALA A 200 4.45 -26.57 -16.04
CA ALA A 200 4.07 -25.16 -16.02
C ALA A 200 3.83 -24.65 -14.59
N ILE A 201 3.14 -25.43 -13.76
CA ILE A 201 2.89 -25.11 -12.34
C ILE A 201 4.19 -25.02 -11.56
N GLN A 202 5.12 -25.96 -11.77
CA GLN A 202 6.43 -25.92 -11.10
C GLN A 202 7.22 -24.67 -11.49
N LYS A 203 7.32 -24.37 -12.79
CA LYS A 203 8.01 -23.17 -13.26
C LYS A 203 7.41 -21.89 -12.69
N ALA A 204 6.07 -21.78 -12.71
CA ALA A 204 5.38 -20.63 -12.13
C ALA A 204 5.56 -20.52 -10.61
N ALA A 205 5.64 -21.65 -9.88
CA ALA A 205 5.92 -21.64 -8.45
C ALA A 205 7.32 -21.12 -8.14
N GLU A 206 8.33 -21.52 -8.92
CA GLU A 206 9.71 -21.04 -8.80
C GLU A 206 9.83 -19.55 -9.12
N GLU A 207 9.26 -19.10 -10.24
CA GLU A 207 9.25 -17.70 -10.63
C GLU A 207 8.45 -16.83 -9.65
N SER A 208 7.29 -17.32 -9.17
CA SER A 208 6.50 -16.64 -8.13
C SER A 208 7.29 -16.49 -6.82
N ALA A 209 8.05 -17.51 -6.42
CA ALA A 209 8.90 -17.44 -5.24
C ALA A 209 9.99 -16.38 -5.38
N HIS A 210 10.60 -16.25 -6.56
CA HIS A 210 11.60 -15.21 -6.84
C HIS A 210 10.98 -13.81 -6.83
N ILE A 211 9.84 -13.65 -7.52
CA ILE A 211 9.12 -12.37 -7.66
C ILE A 211 8.64 -11.84 -6.30
N ASN A 212 8.21 -12.74 -5.41
CA ASN A 212 7.71 -12.43 -4.07
C ASN A 212 8.79 -12.49 -2.98
N ASN A 213 10.02 -12.89 -3.28
CA ASN A 213 11.10 -12.86 -2.30
C ASN A 213 11.51 -11.41 -2.04
N PHE A 214 11.58 -10.97 -0.81
CA PHE A 214 12.08 -9.66 -0.44
C PHE A 214 12.95 -9.80 0.82
N LEU A 215 14.25 -9.56 0.69
CA LEU A 215 15.22 -9.71 1.79
C LEU A 215 15.16 -11.09 2.48
N GLY A 216 14.95 -12.16 1.70
CA GLY A 216 14.83 -13.52 2.23
C GLY A 216 13.45 -13.88 2.80
N ILE A 217 12.48 -12.97 2.72
CA ILE A 217 11.10 -13.14 3.18
C ILE A 217 10.19 -13.34 1.97
N ASN A 218 9.25 -14.29 2.01
CA ASN A 218 8.26 -14.42 0.93
C ASN A 218 7.00 -13.60 1.24
N LEU A 219 6.72 -12.59 0.42
CA LEU A 219 5.62 -11.64 0.62
C LEU A 219 4.21 -12.27 0.43
N SER A 220 4.11 -13.43 -0.22
CA SER A 220 2.85 -14.16 -0.34
C SER A 220 2.45 -14.93 0.93
N THR A 221 3.40 -15.09 1.88
CA THR A 221 3.14 -15.76 3.15
C THR A 221 2.67 -14.74 4.19
N ALA A 222 1.41 -14.84 4.61
CA ALA A 222 0.86 -13.98 5.65
C ALA A 222 1.60 -14.21 6.98
N PRO A 223 2.02 -13.15 7.71
CA PRO A 223 2.69 -13.31 9.00
C PRO A 223 1.88 -14.09 10.03
N SER A 224 0.54 -14.00 9.98
CA SER A 224 -0.36 -14.76 10.85
C SER A 224 -0.24 -16.28 10.68
N ALA A 225 0.20 -16.76 9.52
CA ALA A 225 0.43 -18.19 9.28
C ALA A 225 1.58 -18.76 10.12
N LEU A 226 2.44 -17.91 10.67
CA LEU A 226 3.61 -18.29 11.46
C LEU A 226 3.36 -18.18 12.98
N GLY A 227 2.15 -17.80 13.39
CA GLY A 227 1.79 -17.56 14.80
C GLY A 227 2.57 -16.41 15.44
N PHE A 228 2.51 -16.31 16.77
CA PHE A 228 3.25 -15.30 17.56
C PHE A 228 4.71 -15.71 17.85
N VAL A 229 5.29 -16.58 17.04
CA VAL A 229 6.69 -17.00 17.21
C VAL A 229 7.60 -15.95 16.57
N PRO A 230 8.62 -15.44 17.28
CA PRO A 230 9.61 -14.53 16.70
C PRO A 230 10.21 -15.13 15.43
N ASN A 231 10.08 -14.42 14.32
CA ASN A 231 10.58 -14.83 13.03
C ASN A 231 11.06 -13.61 12.23
N VAL A 232 11.67 -13.84 11.07
CA VAL A 232 12.23 -12.78 10.22
C VAL A 232 11.20 -11.71 9.81
N TYR A 233 9.90 -12.03 9.76
CA TYR A 233 8.84 -11.09 9.41
C TYR A 233 8.62 -10.02 10.49
N TRP A 234 9.06 -10.24 11.74
CA TRP A 234 9.00 -9.25 12.82
C TRP A 234 9.93 -8.07 12.60
N ILE A 235 10.92 -8.21 11.71
CA ILE A 235 11.80 -7.10 11.31
C ILE A 235 10.98 -5.94 10.73
N ILE A 236 9.88 -6.23 10.03
CA ILE A 236 9.03 -5.21 9.40
C ILE A 236 8.38 -4.27 10.45
N PRO A 237 7.56 -4.75 11.41
CA PRO A 237 6.96 -3.87 12.42
C PRO A 237 8.00 -3.24 13.35
N ILE A 238 9.09 -3.93 13.68
CA ILE A 238 10.17 -3.39 14.52
C ILE A 238 10.84 -2.21 13.81
N LEU A 239 11.28 -2.39 12.56
CA LEU A 239 11.90 -1.31 11.78
C LEU A 239 10.93 -0.16 11.57
N ALA A 240 9.66 -0.44 11.26
CA ALA A 240 8.64 0.59 11.13
C ALA A 240 8.49 1.41 12.41
N GLY A 241 8.41 0.74 13.57
CA GLY A 241 8.32 1.41 14.88
C GLY A 241 9.56 2.24 15.21
N VAL A 242 10.76 1.71 14.96
CA VAL A 242 12.03 2.43 15.17
C VAL A 242 12.11 3.65 14.25
N LEU A 243 11.82 3.50 12.96
CA LEU A 243 11.83 4.61 12.00
C LEU A 243 10.79 5.67 12.35
N GLN A 244 9.61 5.27 12.81
CA GLN A 244 8.57 6.19 13.24
C GLN A 244 8.97 6.93 14.52
N TYR A 245 9.59 6.25 15.48
CA TYR A 245 10.15 6.87 16.68
C TYR A 245 11.25 7.88 16.33
N LEU A 246 12.20 7.52 15.48
CA LEU A 246 13.27 8.40 15.03
C LEU A 246 12.72 9.63 14.30
N SER A 247 11.76 9.43 13.40
CA SER A 247 11.06 10.51 12.69
C SER A 247 10.35 11.46 13.65
N ALA A 248 9.59 10.92 14.61
CA ALA A 248 8.90 11.71 15.63
C ALA A 248 9.88 12.52 16.49
N LYS A 249 11.00 11.91 16.89
CA LYS A 249 12.04 12.57 17.70
C LYS A 249 12.75 13.71 16.94
N LEU A 250 13.02 13.51 15.64
CA LEU A 250 13.61 14.56 14.80
C LEU A 250 12.66 15.75 14.66
N MET A 251 11.36 15.51 14.45
CA MET A 251 10.35 16.56 14.39
C MET A 251 10.17 17.29 15.73
N SER A 252 10.16 16.58 16.86
CA SER A 252 10.03 17.22 18.18
C SER A 252 11.25 18.06 18.54
N THR A 253 12.45 17.63 18.14
CA THR A 253 13.70 18.39 18.38
C THR A 253 13.76 19.67 17.55
N GLN A 254 13.28 19.63 16.29
CA GLN A 254 13.07 20.84 15.49
C GLN A 254 12.11 21.83 16.16
N ASN A 255 11.00 21.33 16.73
CA ASN A 255 10.02 22.17 17.42
C ASN A 255 10.58 22.78 18.71
N ALA A 256 11.41 22.04 19.47
CA ALA A 256 12.03 22.52 20.70
C ALA A 256 13.12 23.58 20.44
N ALA A 257 13.99 23.37 19.45
CA ALA A 257 15.03 24.33 19.09
C ALA A 257 14.47 25.68 18.54
N MET A 258 13.25 25.67 17.99
CA MET A 258 12.59 26.89 17.52
C MET A 258 11.87 27.66 18.63
N ALA A 259 11.42 26.99 19.69
CA ALA A 259 10.82 27.64 20.86
C ALA A 259 11.88 28.45 21.64
N ASP A 260 13.08 27.89 21.80
CA ASP A 260 14.18 28.51 22.57
C ASP A 260 14.81 29.72 21.85
N GLY A 261 14.78 29.75 20.52
CA GLY A 261 15.27 30.88 19.72
C GLY A 261 14.36 32.11 19.71
N ASN A 262 13.11 32.00 20.15
CA ASN A 262 12.12 33.08 20.15
C ASN A 262 12.03 33.81 21.52
N ASP A 263 12.71 33.30 22.55
CA ASP A 263 12.88 33.95 23.86
C ASP A 263 14.10 34.90 23.92
N GLN A 264 14.90 34.97 22.84
CA GLN A 264 16.12 35.80 22.75
C GLN A 264 16.04 37.01 21.79
N SER A 265 14.85 37.34 21.25
CA SER A 265 14.66 38.48 20.34
C SER A 265 13.61 39.47 20.81
#